data_AF-A0A7C7JH06-F1
#
_entry.id   AF-A0A7C7JH06-F1
#
_cell.length_a   1.000
_cell.length_b   1.000
_cell.length_c   1.000
_cell.angle_alpha   90.00
_cell.angle_beta   90.00
_cell.angle_gamma   90.00
#
_symmetry.space_group_name_H-M   'P 1'
#
loop_
_entity.id
_entity.type
_entity.pdbx_description
1 polymer ?
#
loop_
_entity_poly.entity_id
_entity_poly.type
_entity_poly.pdbx_seq_one_letter_code
_entity_poly.pdbx_strand_id
1 'polypeptide(L)' 'MSADKDWIDVCSETDLQPDSGICALVENKQIAIFHMPREHTVYAINNHDPFGKANVLSR' A
#
# COMPACT_ATOMS: atom_id res chain seq x y z
N MET A 1 10.55 5.87 24.79
CA MET A 1 9.17 5.68 24.30
C MET A 1 9.26 4.92 23.00
N SER A 2 9.22 3.60 23.09
CA SER A 2 9.19 2.73 21.92
C SER A 2 7.84 2.96 21.25
N ALA A 3 7.83 3.46 20.02
CA ALA A 3 6.60 3.49 19.24
C ALA A 3 6.22 2.03 18.98
N ASP A 4 5.22 1.53 19.72
CA ASP A 4 4.52 0.31 19.33
C ASP A 4 4.07 0.53 17.88
N LYS A 5 4.68 -0.22 16.96
CA LYS A 5 4.23 -0.23 15.58
C LYS A 5 2.95 -1.04 15.58
N ASP A 6 1.81 -0.35 15.69
CA ASP A 6 0.51 -0.94 15.47
C ASP A 6 0.41 -1.40 14.01
N TRP A 7 0.84 -2.64 13.76
CA TRP A 7 0.72 -3.27 12.46
C TRP A 7 -0.74 -3.65 12.23
N ILE A 8 -1.27 -3.23 11.09
CA ILE A 8 -2.62 -3.57 10.67
C ILE A 8 -2.52 -4.65 9.60
N ASP A 9 -3.23 -5.75 9.81
CA ASP A 9 -3.39 -6.78 8.80
C ASP A 9 -4.34 -6.29 7.69
N VAL A 10 -3.93 -6.45 6.44
CA VAL A 10 -4.65 -5.88 5.27
C VAL A 10 -5.10 -6.96 4.31
N CYS A 11 -4.17 -7.76 3.78
CA CYS A 11 -4.44 -8.85 2.86
C CYS A 11 -3.26 -9.82 2.81
N SER A 12 -3.47 -10.98 2.16
CA SER A 12 -2.39 -11.93 1.88
C SER A 12 -1.51 -11.42 0.73
N GLU A 13 -0.25 -11.83 0.69
CA GLU A 13 0.64 -11.59 -0.46
C GLU A 13 0.09 -12.24 -1.74
N THR A 14 -0.66 -13.33 -1.62
CA THR A 14 -1.33 -13.99 -2.75
C THR A 14 -2.42 -13.16 -3.40
N ASP A 15 -2.96 -12.17 -2.69
CA ASP A 15 -3.97 -11.25 -3.21
C ASP A 15 -3.33 -10.09 -3.98
N LEU A 16 -2.00 -9.93 -3.88
CA LEU A 16 -1.25 -8.88 -4.55
C LEU A 16 -0.82 -9.30 -5.95
N GLN A 17 -1.26 -8.55 -6.94
CA GLN A 17 -0.81 -8.73 -8.32
C GLN A 17 0.69 -8.36 -8.45
N PRO A 18 1.54 -9.28 -8.95
CA PRO A 18 2.95 -9.00 -9.25
C PRO A 18 3.16 -7.75 -10.11
N ASP A 19 4.15 -6.94 -9.76
CA ASP A 19 4.59 -5.74 -10.47
C ASP A 19 3.47 -4.69 -10.68
N SER A 20 2.44 -4.73 -9.82
CA SER A 20 1.28 -3.85 -9.87
C SER A 20 1.01 -3.21 -8.51
N GLY A 21 0.41 -2.02 -8.55
CA GLY A 21 -0.21 -1.39 -7.39
C GLY A 21 -1.63 -1.91 -7.17
N ILE A 22 -2.04 -2.00 -5.91
CA ILE A 22 -3.45 -2.14 -5.52
C ILE A 22 -3.81 -1.06 -4.50
N CYS A 23 -5.09 -0.72 -4.41
CA CYS A 23 -5.60 0.20 -3.41
C CYS A 23 -6.23 -0.58 -2.25
N ALA A 24 -5.72 -0.38 -1.04
CA ALA A 24 -6.34 -0.84 0.20
C ALA A 24 -6.91 0.33 1.00
N LEU A 25 -8.06 0.12 1.64
CA LEU A 25 -8.65 1.09 2.57
C LEU A 25 -8.32 0.67 3.99
N VAL A 26 -7.45 1.41 4.67
CA VAL A 26 -6.98 1.13 6.03
C VAL A 26 -7.36 2.31 6.92
N GLU A 27 -8.22 2.09 7.91
CA GLU A 27 -8.68 3.13 8.85
C GLU A 27 -9.11 4.44 8.14
N ASN A 28 -9.96 4.34 7.12
CA ASN A 28 -10.41 5.46 6.28
C ASN A 28 -9.32 6.15 5.43
N LYS A 29 -8.11 5.61 5.35
CA LYS A 29 -7.03 6.08 4.48
C LYS A 29 -6.83 5.14 3.31
N GLN A 30 -6.66 5.69 2.11
CA GLN A 30 -6.31 4.89 0.94
C GLN A 30 -4.80 4.70 0.86
N ILE A 31 -4.37 3.45 0.90
CA ILE A 31 -2.97 3.04 0.84
C ILE A 31 -2.75 2.33 -0.50
N ALA A 32 -1.74 2.78 -1.25
CA ALA A 32 -1.28 2.10 -2.45
C ALA A 32 -0.21 1.08 -2.04
N ILE A 33 -0.49 -0.21 -2.30
CA ILE A 33 0.41 -1.32 -2.02
C ILE A 33 0.98 -1.83 -3.33
N PHE A 34 2.30 -1.91 -3.43
CA PHE A 34 3.02 -2.41 -4.60
C PHE A 34 3.77 -3.67 -4.24
N HIS A 35 3.52 -4.74 -4.99
CA HIS A 35 4.23 -6.00 -4.82
C HIS A 35 5.32 -6.12 -5.88
N MET A 36 6.57 -6.19 -5.42
CA MET A 36 7.77 -6.33 -6.27
C MET A 36 8.41 -7.72 -6.05
N PRO A 37 7.89 -8.78 -6.71
CA PRO A 37 8.37 -10.15 -6.48
C PRO A 37 9.84 -10.34 -6.84
N ARG A 38 10.38 -9.58 -7.80
CA ARG A 38 11.82 -9.61 -8.15
C ARG A 38 12.73 -9.20 -7.00
N GLU A 39 12.23 -8.35 -6.11
CA GLU A 39 12.96 -7.82 -4.95
C GLU A 39 12.47 -8.48 -3.65
N HIS A 40 11.53 -9.44 -3.74
CA HIS A 40 10.83 -10.05 -2.60
C HIS A 40 10.36 -9.03 -1.56
N THR A 41 9.88 -7.88 -2.05
CA THR A 41 9.56 -6.71 -1.23
C THR A 41 8.18 -6.17 -1.58
N VAL A 42 7.48 -5.68 -0.54
CA VAL A 42 6.20 -4.97 -0.67
C VAL A 42 6.41 -3.55 -0.18
N TYR A 43 5.92 -2.58 -0.96
CA TYR A 43 5.92 -1.17 -0.62
C TYR A 43 4.50 -0.70 -0.34
N ALA A 44 4.32 0.10 0.70
CA ALA A 44 3.04 0.73 1.03
C ALA A 44 3.24 2.24 1.16
N ILE A 45 2.51 3.00 0.35
CA ILE A 45 2.52 4.46 0.37
C ILE A 45 1.10 5.01 0.42
N ASN A 46 0.94 6.29 0.75
CA ASN A 46 -0.37 6.93 0.63
C ASN A 46 -0.81 6.92 -0.84
N ASN A 47 -2.04 6.50 -1.14
CA ASN A 47 -2.56 6.47 -2.52
C ASN A 47 -2.83 7.90 -3.06
N HIS A 48 -2.82 8.90 -2.19
CA HIS A 48 -3.05 10.30 -2.54
C HIS A 48 -1.86 10.91 -3.28
N ASP A 49 -2.09 11.34 -4.52
CA ASP A 49 -1.15 12.18 -5.26
C ASP A 49 -1.23 13.64 -4.78
N PRO A 50 -0.15 14.19 -4.20
CA PRO A 50 -0.14 15.57 -3.71
C PRO A 50 -0.24 16.64 -4.81
N PHE A 51 0.09 16.30 -6.06
CA PHE A 51 0.02 17.23 -7.19
C PHE A 51 -1.36 17.22 -7.84
N GLY A 52 -1.86 16.04 -8.19
CA GLY A 52 -3.20 15.85 -8.77
C GLY A 52 -4.34 15.92 -7.76
N LYS A 53 -4.05 15.92 -6.45
CA LYS A 53 -5.02 15.90 -5.34
C LYS A 53 -6.04 14.78 -5.45
N ALA A 54 -5.63 13.64 -5.98
CA ALA A 54 -6.50 12.52 -6.27
C ALA A 54 -5.85 11.20 -5.84
N ASN A 55 -6.65 10.19 -5.53
CA ASN A 55 -6.15 8.90 -5.04
C ASN A 55 -5.85 7.98 -6.22
N VAL A 56 -4.68 8.16 -6.84
CA VAL A 56 -4.36 7.63 -8.18
C VAL A 56 -3.04 6.88 -8.25
N LEU A 57 -2.26 6.82 -7.18
CA LEU A 57 -0.90 6.27 -7.26
C LEU A 57 -0.87 4.74 -7.42
N SER A 58 -1.90 4.05 -6.93
CA SER A 58 -2.02 2.58 -7.04
C SER A 58 -2.30 2.05 -8.45
N ARG A 59 -2.45 2.90 -9.48
CA ARG A 59 -2.90 2.52 -10.82
C ARG A 59 -1.99 3.02 -11.92
#